data_AF-A0A952DR63-F1
#
_entry.id   AF-A0A952DR63-F1
#
_cell.length_a   1.000
_cell.length_b   1.000
_cell.length_c   1.000
_cell.angle_alpha   90.00
_cell.angle_beta   90.00
_cell.angle_gamma   90.00
#
_symmetry.space_group_name_H-M   'P 1'
#
loop_
_entity.id
_entity.type
_entity.pdbx_description
1 polymer ?
#
loop_
_entity_poly.entity_id
_entity_poly.type
_entity_poly.pdbx_seq_one_letter_code
_entity_poly.pdbx_strand_id
1 'polypeptide(L)'
;TGYYKVNLSTLNATAIIKSENEAVYNASDLASSNLAYRDAKNTPVTNVVRNNGIAIYPNPVVNKTFAIQFDKMPAGNYTIEISDINGKKVIAKTLNINGVQNEKINMPKSSATGLYFIKVVNSNGNAVYTDKFVVE
;
A
#
# COMPACT_ATOMS: atom_id res chain seq x y z
N THR A 1 -6.85 -8.06 -37.89
CA THR A 1 -5.38 -8.12 -38.02
C THR A 1 -4.88 -9.37 -37.29
N GLY A 2 -4.22 -10.28 -38.01
CA GLY A 2 -3.70 -11.54 -37.46
C GLY A 2 -2.22 -11.43 -37.07
N TYR A 3 -1.79 -12.18 -36.05
CA TYR A 3 -0.39 -12.26 -35.66
C TYR A 3 0.29 -13.42 -36.39
N TYR A 4 1.56 -13.22 -36.76
CA TYR A 4 2.37 -14.23 -37.43
C TYR A 4 3.71 -14.37 -36.71
N LYS A 5 4.20 -15.61 -36.60
CA LYS A 5 5.57 -15.90 -36.18
C LYS A 5 6.43 -16.02 -37.43
N VAL A 6 7.46 -15.19 -37.54
CA VAL A 6 8.38 -15.21 -38.68
C VAL A 6 9.71 -15.84 -38.27
N ASN A 7 10.19 -16.80 -39.05
CA ASN A 7 11.55 -17.32 -38.93
C ASN A 7 12.49 -16.41 -39.74
N LEU A 8 13.42 -15.71 -39.08
CA LEU A 8 14.29 -14.74 -39.77
C LEU A 8 15.32 -15.39 -40.70
N SER A 9 15.65 -16.67 -40.52
CA SER A 9 16.62 -17.37 -41.36
C SER A 9 16.01 -17.90 -42.66
N THR A 10 14.72 -18.23 -42.65
CA THR A 10 14.01 -18.80 -43.81
C THR A 10 12.93 -17.88 -44.38
N LEU A 11 12.65 -16.77 -43.69
CA LEU A 11 11.59 -15.79 -43.99
C LEU A 11 10.17 -16.38 -44.08
N ASN A 12 9.98 -17.61 -43.57
CA ASN A 12 8.66 -18.23 -43.50
C ASN A 12 7.85 -17.68 -42.33
N ALA A 13 6.55 -17.45 -42.57
CA ALA A 13 5.61 -16.95 -41.57
C ALA A 13 4.52 -18.00 -41.28
N THR A 14 4.27 -18.28 -40.00
CA THR A 14 3.15 -19.11 -39.56
C THR A 14 2.14 -18.28 -38.77
N ALA A 15 0.85 -18.50 -39.04
CA ALA A 15 -0.22 -17.78 -38.33
C ALA A 15 -0.28 -18.23 -36.86
N ILE A 16 -0.36 -17.28 -35.94
CA ILE A 16 -0.55 -17.54 -34.52
C ILE A 16 -2.05 -17.44 -34.22
N ILE A 17 -2.65 -18.56 -33.82
CA ILE A 17 -4.03 -18.60 -33.33
C ILE A 17 -4.00 -18.12 -31.87
N LYS A 18 -4.72 -17.03 -31.58
CA LYS A 18 -4.74 -16.43 -30.23
C LYS A 18 -5.45 -17.37 -29.25
N SER A 19 -4.80 -17.71 -28.15
CA SER A 19 -5.46 -18.19 -26.94
C SER A 19 -5.73 -17.00 -26.02
N GLU A 20 -6.89 -16.95 -25.38
CA GLU A 20 -7.41 -15.77 -24.64
C GLU A 20 -6.49 -15.25 -23.51
N ASN A 21 -5.48 -16.02 -23.10
CA ASN A 21 -4.60 -15.70 -21.98
C ASN A 21 -3.11 -15.47 -22.33
N GLU A 22 -2.74 -15.39 -23.61
CA GLU A 22 -1.35 -15.11 -23.99
C GLU A 22 -1.14 -13.60 -24.23
N ALA A 23 -0.28 -13.00 -23.40
CA ALA A 23 0.17 -11.63 -23.60
C ALA A 23 1.03 -11.53 -24.87
N VAL A 24 0.50 -10.90 -25.91
CA VAL A 24 1.22 -10.66 -27.17
C VAL A 24 1.90 -9.30 -27.11
N TYR A 25 3.23 -9.30 -27.10
CA TYR A 25 4.02 -8.08 -27.20
C TYR A 25 4.14 -7.64 -28.65
N ASN A 26 3.70 -6.42 -28.96
CA ASN A 26 3.98 -5.80 -30.26
C ASN A 26 5.40 -5.25 -30.27
N ALA A 27 6.05 -5.20 -31.43
CA ALA A 27 7.35 -4.53 -31.56
C ALA A 27 7.29 -3.06 -31.10
N SER A 28 6.13 -2.40 -31.26
CA SER A 28 5.86 -1.05 -30.76
C SER A 28 5.86 -0.94 -29.23
N ASP A 29 5.54 -2.03 -28.51
CA ASP A 29 5.52 -2.04 -27.05
C ASP A 29 6.96 -1.92 -26.51
N LEU A 30 7.89 -2.69 -27.10
CA LEU A 30 9.31 -2.71 -26.75
C LEU A 30 10.08 -1.45 -27.14
N ALA A 31 9.55 -0.61 -28.02
CA ALA A 31 10.20 0.62 -28.47
C ALA A 31 9.99 1.81 -27.50
N SER A 32 9.29 1.61 -26.38
CA SER A 32 9.12 2.67 -25.39
C SER A 32 10.39 2.86 -24.55
N SER A 33 10.89 4.10 -24.49
CA SER A 33 12.08 4.50 -23.69
C SER A 33 11.96 4.08 -22.21
N ASN A 34 10.71 3.96 -21.73
CA ASN A 34 10.39 3.56 -20.36
C ASN A 34 10.65 2.06 -20.07
N LEU A 35 10.79 1.20 -21.08
CA LEU A 35 11.08 -0.23 -20.90
C LEU A 35 12.58 -0.54 -20.97
N ALA A 36 13.36 0.24 -21.71
CA ALA A 36 14.81 0.01 -21.89
C ALA A 36 15.64 0.26 -20.62
N TYR A 37 15.15 1.10 -19.70
CA TYR A 37 15.85 1.47 -18.45
C TYR A 37 15.28 0.82 -17.18
N ARG A 38 14.36 -0.14 -17.31
CA ARG A 38 13.85 -0.87 -16.14
C ARG A 38 14.83 -1.98 -15.77
N ASP A 39 15.86 -1.62 -15.02
CA ASP A 39 16.59 -2.59 -14.21
C ASP A 39 15.59 -3.42 -13.41
N ALA A 40 15.68 -4.75 -13.52
CA ALA A 40 14.76 -5.73 -12.97
C ALA A 40 14.83 -5.85 -11.43
N LYS A 41 14.90 -4.72 -10.73
CA LYS A 41 14.72 -4.58 -9.29
C LYS A 41 13.55 -3.66 -8.98
N ASN A 42 12.48 -3.75 -9.77
CA ASN A 42 11.16 -3.52 -9.22
C ASN A 42 10.94 -4.62 -8.18
N THR A 43 11.32 -4.41 -6.92
CA THR A 43 10.51 -4.98 -5.84
C THR A 43 9.14 -4.37 -6.07
N PRO A 44 8.14 -5.14 -6.55
CA PRO A 44 6.81 -4.60 -6.57
C PRO A 44 6.54 -4.14 -5.16
N VAL A 45 5.97 -2.93 -4.99
CA VAL A 45 5.38 -2.56 -3.71
C VAL A 45 4.27 -3.60 -3.51
N THR A 46 4.60 -4.69 -2.83
CA THR A 46 3.75 -5.85 -2.68
C THR A 46 2.54 -5.38 -1.94
N ASN A 47 1.40 -5.36 -2.64
CA ASN A 47 0.06 -5.17 -2.10
C ASN A 47 0.00 -4.09 -1.02
N VAL A 48 -0.39 -2.86 -1.40
CA VAL A 48 -1.11 -2.01 -0.45
C VAL A 48 -2.41 -2.75 -0.14
N VAL A 49 -2.34 -3.70 0.79
CA VAL A 49 -3.49 -4.34 1.39
C VAL A 49 -4.18 -3.18 2.10
N ARG A 50 -5.22 -2.64 1.46
CA ARG A 50 -6.20 -1.83 2.17
C ARG A 50 -6.80 -2.77 3.20
N ASN A 51 -6.24 -2.73 4.41
CA ASN A 51 -6.73 -3.53 5.50
C ASN A 51 -8.07 -2.93 5.91
N ASN A 52 -9.16 -3.54 5.41
CA ASN A 52 -10.53 -3.17 5.76
C ASN A 52 -10.85 -3.34 7.25
N GLY A 53 -9.93 -3.91 8.03
CA GLY A 53 -10.07 -4.12 9.47
C GLY A 53 -9.57 -2.96 10.33
N ILE A 54 -9.11 -1.83 9.78
CA ILE A 54 -8.66 -0.71 10.61
C ILE A 54 -9.35 0.59 10.18
N ALA A 55 -9.97 1.27 11.14
CA ALA A 55 -10.67 2.53 10.92
C ALA A 55 -10.33 3.56 12.00
N ILE A 56 -10.32 4.84 11.62
CA ILE A 56 -10.08 5.97 12.53
C ILE A 56 -11.34 6.82 12.61
N TYR A 57 -11.77 7.16 13.82
CA TYR A 57 -12.90 8.07 14.02
C TYR A 57 -12.76 8.92 15.30
N PRO A 58 -13.34 10.13 15.31
CA PRO A 58 -13.86 10.84 14.14
C PRO A 58 -12.70 11.30 13.22
N ASN A 59 -12.96 11.45 11.94
CA ASN A 59 -12.08 12.14 11.00
C ASN A 59 -12.93 13.21 10.30
N PRO A 60 -12.71 14.52 10.54
CA PRO A 60 -11.62 15.12 11.30
C PRO A 60 -11.63 14.83 12.82
N VAL A 61 -10.43 14.80 13.42
CA VAL A 61 -10.22 14.58 14.85
C VAL A 61 -10.40 15.90 15.60
N VAL A 62 -11.48 15.99 16.37
CA VAL A 62 -11.75 17.13 17.26
C VAL A 62 -11.15 16.89 18.64
N ASN A 63 -10.66 17.95 19.30
CA ASN A 63 -10.09 17.89 20.66
C ASN A 63 -8.89 16.93 20.80
N LYS A 64 -8.11 16.74 19.72
CA LYS A 64 -6.86 15.94 19.74
C LYS A 64 -7.05 14.51 20.26
N THR A 65 -8.27 13.98 20.19
CA THR A 65 -8.65 12.69 20.76
C THR A 65 -9.44 11.91 19.74
N PHE A 66 -8.99 10.70 19.44
CA PHE A 66 -9.66 9.84 18.46
C PHE A 66 -9.55 8.37 18.88
N ALA A 67 -10.33 7.54 18.20
CA ALA A 67 -10.31 6.11 18.36
C ALA A 67 -9.81 5.44 17.08
N ILE A 68 -9.05 4.36 17.27
CA ILE A 68 -8.66 3.43 16.22
C ILE A 68 -9.39 2.13 16.50
N GLN A 69 -10.27 1.74 15.60
CA GLN A 69 -10.94 0.46 15.65
C GLN A 69 -10.19 -0.55 14.81
N PHE A 70 -9.97 -1.71 15.41
CA PHE A 70 -9.47 -2.92 14.81
C PHE A 70 -10.64 -3.91 14.69
N ASP A 71 -10.85 -4.46 13.49
CA ASP A 71 -11.84 -5.49 13.19
C ASP A 71 -11.12 -6.68 12.55
N LYS A 72 -11.36 -7.88 13.08
CA LYS A 72 -10.80 -9.16 12.59
C LYS A 72 -9.28 -9.17 12.39
N MET A 73 -8.54 -8.42 13.20
CA MET A 73 -7.08 -8.42 13.17
C MET A 73 -6.52 -9.69 13.83
N PRO A 74 -5.53 -10.38 13.21
CA PRO A 74 -4.87 -11.52 13.83
C PRO A 74 -4.29 -11.15 15.18
N ALA A 75 -4.42 -12.06 16.16
CA ALA A 75 -3.91 -11.83 17.49
C ALA A 75 -2.39 -11.63 17.48
N GLY A 76 -1.90 -10.56 18.11
CA GLY A 76 -0.47 -10.24 18.09
C GLY A 76 -0.14 -8.85 18.60
N ASN A 77 1.16 -8.57 18.66
CA ASN A 77 1.68 -7.25 19.04
C ASN A 77 1.76 -6.35 17.81
N TYR A 78 1.19 -5.16 17.93
CA TYR A 78 1.22 -4.14 16.89
C TYR A 78 1.72 -2.83 17.46
N THR A 79 2.48 -2.10 16.64
CA THR A 79 2.95 -0.75 16.95
C THR A 79 2.21 0.24 16.07
N ILE A 80 1.49 1.15 16.70
CA ILE A 80 0.89 2.32 16.06
C ILE A 80 1.92 3.43 16.07
N GLU A 81 2.27 3.93 14.89
CA GLU A 81 3.08 5.11 14.68
C GLU A 81 2.23 6.21 14.07
N ILE A 82 2.29 7.42 14.63
CA ILE A 82 1.65 8.61 14.07
C ILE A 82 2.74 9.64 13.79
N SER A 83 2.73 10.21 12.59
CA SER A 83 3.69 11.24 12.18
C SER A 83 3.00 12.45 11.56
N ASP A 84 3.61 13.62 11.70
CA ASP A 84 3.19 14.83 11.00
C ASP A 84 3.57 14.81 9.50
N ILE A 85 3.23 15.87 8.78
CA ILE A 85 3.57 16.04 7.36
C ILE A 85 5.08 16.08 7.07
N ASN A 86 5.89 16.39 8.07
CA ASN A 86 7.35 16.44 7.96
C ASN A 86 7.98 15.06 8.28
N GLY A 87 7.15 14.05 8.57
CA GLY A 87 7.60 12.72 8.96
C GLY A 87 8.08 12.62 10.42
N LYS A 88 7.91 13.68 11.24
CA LYS A 88 8.25 13.64 12.65
C LYS A 88 7.27 12.73 13.38
N LYS A 89 7.77 11.69 14.05
CA LYS A 89 6.96 10.81 14.89
C LYS A 89 6.43 11.59 16.09
N VAL A 90 5.11 11.60 16.24
CA VAL A 90 4.36 12.25 17.33
C VAL A 90 3.96 11.25 18.39
N ILE A 91 3.53 10.05 17.98
CA ILE A 91 3.17 8.95 18.86
C ILE A 91 3.80 7.66 18.33
N ALA A 92 4.30 6.85 19.24
CA ALA A 92 4.60 5.44 19.02
C ALA A 92 4.02 4.65 20.21
N LYS A 93 3.00 3.82 19.96
CA LYS A 93 2.35 3.01 21.00
C LYS A 93 2.31 1.55 20.55
N THR A 94 2.85 0.66 21.37
CA THR A 94 2.72 -0.79 21.15
C THR A 94 1.57 -1.32 21.98
N LEU A 95 0.74 -2.17 21.38
CA LEU A 95 -0.36 -2.85 22.05
C LEU A 95 -0.58 -4.25 21.51
N ASN A 96 -1.18 -5.11 22.32
CA ASN A 96 -1.61 -6.43 21.92
C ASN A 96 -3.05 -6.35 21.41
N ILE A 97 -3.28 -6.82 20.18
CA ILE A 97 -4.61 -6.88 19.55
C ILE A 97 -5.05 -8.34 19.57
N ASN A 98 -6.32 -8.59 19.89
CA ASN A 98 -6.93 -9.92 19.82
C ASN A 98 -8.31 -9.87 19.13
N GLY A 99 -8.33 -9.75 17.80
CA GLY A 99 -9.56 -9.69 17.01
C GLY A 99 -10.13 -8.28 16.93
N VAL A 100 -11.28 -8.04 17.57
CA VAL A 100 -12.00 -6.76 17.55
C VAL A 100 -11.62 -5.95 18.78
N GLN A 101 -11.06 -4.76 18.57
CA GLN A 101 -10.57 -3.90 19.65
C GLN A 101 -10.70 -2.44 19.27
N ASN A 102 -10.94 -1.58 20.27
CA ASN A 102 -10.99 -0.15 20.05
C ASN A 102 -10.00 0.56 20.97
N GLU A 103 -9.06 1.28 20.36
CA GLU A 103 -7.98 1.97 21.06
C GLU A 103 -8.19 3.47 21.01
N LYS A 104 -8.36 4.08 22.19
CA LYS A 104 -8.39 5.53 22.32
C LYS A 104 -6.97 6.09 22.30
N ILE A 105 -6.74 7.07 21.44
CA ILE A 105 -5.48 7.80 21.31
C ILE A 105 -5.73 9.27 21.65
N ASN A 106 -4.88 9.80 22.53
CA ASN A 106 -4.82 11.21 22.85
C ASN A 106 -3.52 11.77 22.25
N MET A 107 -3.64 12.76 21.37
CA MET A 107 -2.47 13.44 20.83
C MET A 107 -1.86 14.39 21.86
N PRO A 108 -0.53 14.59 21.83
CA PRO A 108 0.13 15.60 22.64
C PRO A 108 -0.55 16.96 22.47
N LYS A 109 -0.68 17.72 23.56
CA LYS A 109 -1.28 19.07 23.51
C LYS A 109 -0.50 20.02 22.58
N SER A 110 0.80 19.77 22.40
CA SER A 110 1.68 20.51 21.50
C SER A 110 1.54 20.16 20.01
N SER A 111 0.79 19.12 19.66
CA SER A 111 0.54 18.78 18.26
C SER A 111 -0.25 19.89 17.56
N ALA A 112 0.22 20.32 16.41
CA ALA A 112 -0.44 21.32 15.58
C ALA A 112 -1.71 20.74 14.93
N THR A 113 -2.61 21.61 14.50
CA THR A 113 -3.72 21.22 13.63
C THR A 113 -3.20 20.96 12.22
N GLY A 114 -3.83 20.06 11.48
CA GLY A 114 -3.42 19.71 10.13
C GLY A 114 -3.45 18.21 9.83
N LEU A 115 -2.77 17.83 8.75
CA LEU A 115 -2.72 16.46 8.26
C LEU A 115 -1.69 15.62 9.03
N TYR A 116 -2.08 14.41 9.40
CA TYR A 116 -1.22 13.42 10.02
C TYR A 116 -1.31 12.09 9.28
N PHE A 117 -0.26 11.30 9.42
CA PHE A 117 -0.19 9.94 8.90
C PHE A 117 -0.20 8.96 10.07
N ILE A 118 -0.98 7.90 9.93
CA ILE A 118 -0.94 6.74 10.81
C ILE A 118 -0.30 5.56 10.07
N LYS A 119 0.48 4.78 10.78
CA LYS A 119 1.03 3.51 10.31
C LYS A 119 0.90 2.48 11.42
N VAL A 120 0.36 1.31 11.10
CA VAL A 120 0.31 0.18 12.02
C VAL A 120 1.30 -0.87 11.53
N VAL A 121 2.19 -1.28 12.40
CA VAL A 121 3.29 -2.21 12.12
C VAL A 121 3.08 -3.48 12.94
N ASN A 122 3.21 -4.65 12.32
CA ASN A 122 3.13 -5.92 13.02
C ASN A 122 4.45 -6.25 13.75
N SER A 123 4.46 -7.35 14.52
CA SER A 123 5.66 -7.84 15.23
C SER A 123 6.87 -8.11 14.33
N ASN A 124 6.65 -8.35 13.04
CA ASN A 124 7.70 -8.60 12.06
C ASN A 124 8.26 -7.29 11.46
N GLY A 125 7.83 -6.12 11.95
CA GLY A 125 8.25 -4.82 11.44
C GLY A 125 7.60 -4.42 10.11
N ASN A 126 6.62 -5.19 9.62
CA ASN A 126 5.95 -4.92 8.35
C ASN A 126 4.75 -3.99 8.59
N ALA A 127 4.62 -2.95 7.76
CA ALA A 127 3.47 -2.06 7.80
C ALA A 127 2.23 -2.79 7.26
N VAL A 128 1.23 -2.99 8.12
CA VAL A 128 -0.03 -3.69 7.78
C VAL A 128 -1.18 -2.73 7.49
N TYR A 129 -1.03 -1.45 7.84
CA TYR A 129 -1.99 -0.40 7.54
C TYR A 129 -1.30 0.95 7.51
N THR A 130 -1.71 1.82 6.60
CA THR A 130 -1.26 3.20 6.51
C THR A 130 -2.41 4.04 5.99
N ASP A 131 -2.71 5.14 6.67
CA ASP A 131 -3.74 6.07 6.27
C ASP A 131 -3.40 7.48 6.73
N LYS A 132 -4.18 8.45 6.27
CA LYS A 132 -4.07 9.86 6.64
C LYS A 132 -5.33 10.34 7.33
N PHE A 133 -5.19 11.22 8.31
CA PHE A 133 -6.31 11.82 9.01
C PHE A 133 -6.02 13.29 9.32
N VAL A 134 -7.07 14.08 9.53
CA VAL A 134 -6.98 15.51 9.81
C VAL A 134 -7.24 15.74 11.29
N VAL A 135 -6.46 16.63 11.91
CA VAL A 135 -6.62 17.08 13.29
C VAL A 135 -7.01 18.56 13.28
N GLU A 136 -8.07 18.89 14.00
CA GLU A 136 -8.61 20.24 14.17
C GLU A 136 -8.44 20.78 15.59
#